data_AF-A0A958MS37-F1
#
_entry.id   AF-A0A958MS37-F1
#
_cell.length_a   1.000
_cell.length_b   1.000
_cell.length_c   1.000
_cell.angle_alpha   90.00
_cell.angle_beta   90.00
_cell.angle_gamma   90.00
#
_symmetry.space_group_name_H-M   'P 1'
#
loop_
_entity.id
_entity.type
_entity.pdbx_description
1 polymer ?
#
loop_
_entity_poly.entity_id
_entity_poly.type
_entity_poly.pdbx_seq_one_letter_code
_entity_poly.pdbx_strand_id
1 'polypeptide(L)'
;MSYQVIARKWRPKTFSELVGQSHVSQTLLNALRNNRLHHALLFTGPRGTGKTSSARILAKSLRCPNGVDFVPCHECRDCQDVA
;
A
#
# COMPACT_ATOMS: atom_id res chain seq x y z
N MET A 1 -4.13 -9.93 24.48
CA MET A 1 -3.40 -10.00 23.19
C MET A 1 -3.53 -11.39 22.60
N SER A 2 -4.22 -11.54 21.46
CA SER A 2 -4.20 -12.78 20.67
C SER A 2 -2.85 -12.92 19.94
N TYR A 3 -2.30 -14.12 19.88
CA TYR A 3 -1.11 -14.41 19.09
C TYR A 3 -1.32 -14.01 17.62
N GLN A 4 -0.39 -13.24 17.06
CA GLN A 4 -0.44 -12.81 15.66
C GLN A 4 0.82 -13.27 14.93
N VAL A 5 0.63 -13.94 13.79
CA VAL A 5 1.72 -14.41 12.93
C VAL A 5 2.57 -13.22 12.45
N ILE A 6 3.90 -13.38 12.46
CA ILE A 6 4.88 -12.36 12.09
C ILE A 6 4.57 -11.69 10.73
N ALA A 7 4.12 -12.47 9.75
CA ALA A 7 3.78 -12.00 8.41
C ALA A 7 2.60 -11.00 8.40
N ARG A 8 1.72 -11.04 9.42
CA ARG A 8 0.66 -10.03 9.59
C ARG A 8 1.13 -8.87 10.47
N LYS A 9 1.94 -9.14 11.49
CA LYS A 9 2.44 -8.11 12.41
C LYS A 9 3.33 -7.08 11.70
N TRP A 10 4.19 -7.54 10.79
CA TRP A 10 5.17 -6.73 10.07
C TRP A 10 4.77 -6.42 8.63
N ARG A 11 3.47 -6.49 8.31
CA ARG A 11 3.01 -6.18 6.97
C ARG A 11 3.24 -4.68 6.70
N PRO A 12 3.94 -4.31 5.60
CA PRO A 12 4.19 -2.91 5.26
C PRO A 12 2.88 -2.13 5.15
N LYS A 13 2.86 -0.96 5.78
CA LYS A 13 1.73 -0.04 5.82
C LYS A 13 1.88 1.09 4.80
N THR A 14 3.12 1.45 4.46
CA THR A 14 3.46 2.54 3.54
C THR A 14 4.37 2.04 2.41
N PHE A 15 4.46 2.80 1.31
CA PHE A 15 5.33 2.44 0.18
C PHE A 15 6.83 2.49 0.52
N SER A 16 7.22 3.26 1.53
CA SER A 16 8.59 3.36 2.04
C SER A 16 9.01 2.13 2.87
N GLU A 17 8.05 1.43 3.47
CA GLU A 17 8.30 0.19 4.22
C GLU A 17 8.44 -1.06 3.32
N LEU A 18 8.18 -0.93 2.01
CA LEU A 18 8.37 -2.02 1.05
C LEU A 18 9.85 -2.25 0.78
N VAL A 19 10.36 -3.40 1.23
CA VAL A 19 11.76 -3.78 1.03
C VAL A 19 11.98 -4.28 -0.40
N GLY A 20 13.01 -3.74 -1.08
CA GLY A 20 13.50 -4.22 -2.37
C GLY A 20 12.66 -3.85 -3.61
N GLN A 21 11.54 -3.14 -3.44
CA GLN A 21 10.63 -2.77 -4.52
C GLN A 21 10.61 -1.24 -4.81
N SER A 22 11.77 -0.58 -4.68
CA SER A 22 11.89 0.87 -4.82
C SER A 22 11.37 1.40 -6.15
N HIS A 23 11.66 0.70 -7.25
CA HIS A 23 11.17 1.05 -8.58
C HIS A 23 9.63 1.09 -8.63
N VAL A 24 8.96 0.04 -8.11
CA VAL A 24 7.49 -0.05 -8.11
C VAL A 24 6.88 1.03 -7.23
N SER A 25 7.40 1.21 -6.02
CA SER A 25 6.94 2.26 -5.10
C SER A 25 7.05 3.65 -5.73
N GLN A 26 8.17 3.95 -6.39
CA GLN A 26 8.40 5.24 -7.03
C GLN A 26 7.49 5.45 -8.24
N THR A 27 7.29 4.43 -9.09
CA THR A 27 6.35 4.52 -10.23
C THR A 27 4.93 4.80 -9.76
N LEU A 28 4.46 4.11 -8.71
CA LEU A 28 3.11 4.31 -8.19
C LEU A 28 2.93 5.68 -7.54
N LEU A 29 3.91 6.14 -6.75
CA LEU A 29 3.88 7.49 -6.17
C LEU A 29 3.91 8.57 -7.26
N ASN A 30 4.69 8.39 -8.31
CA ASN A 30 4.72 9.32 -9.45
C ASN A 30 3.40 9.30 -10.22
N ALA A 31 2.76 8.14 -10.42
CA ALA A 31 1.47 8.03 -11.08
C ALA A 31 0.37 8.74 -10.26
N LEU A 32 0.39 8.60 -8.94
CA LEU A 32 -0.49 9.32 -8.01
C LEU A 32 -0.28 10.83 -8.09
N ARG A 33 0.96 11.30 -7.95
CA ARG A 33 1.32 12.73 -8.00
C ARG A 33 0.94 13.40 -9.31
N ASN A 34 1.10 12.71 -10.42
CA ASN A 34 0.80 13.25 -11.75
C ASN A 34 -0.67 13.04 -12.16
N ASN A 35 -1.51 12.47 -11.29
CA ASN A 35 -2.89 12.09 -11.60
C ASN A 35 -3.00 11.22 -12.88
N ARG A 36 -2.06 10.28 -13.04
CA ARG A 36 -1.94 9.36 -14.19
C ARG A 36 -2.14 7.91 -13.77
N LEU A 37 -3.08 7.68 -12.86
CA LEU A 37 -3.42 6.33 -12.44
C LEU A 37 -4.28 5.63 -13.48
N HIS A 38 -3.88 4.43 -13.86
CA HIS A 38 -4.67 3.58 -14.73
C HIS A 38 -5.90 3.04 -13.99
N HIS A 39 -6.97 2.77 -14.74
CA HIS A 39 -8.20 2.18 -14.23
C HIS A 39 -7.99 0.78 -13.62
N ALA A 40 -6.96 0.06 -14.06
CA ALA A 40 -6.60 -1.26 -13.56
C ALA A 40 -5.08 -1.40 -13.45
N LEU A 41 -4.63 -2.08 -12.38
CA LEU A 41 -3.23 -2.41 -12.14
C LEU A 41 -3.11 -3.91 -11.84
N LEU A 42 -2.16 -4.56 -12.50
CA LEU A 42 -1.86 -5.98 -12.31
C LEU A 42 -0.54 -6.13 -11.55
N PHE A 43 -0.59 -6.66 -10.33
CA PHE A 43 0.60 -6.99 -9.54
C PHE A 43 0.97 -8.46 -9.76
N THR A 44 2.13 -8.73 -10.36
CA THR A 44 2.61 -10.08 -10.70
C THR A 44 3.89 -10.45 -9.94
N GLY A 45 4.19 -11.75 -9.84
CA GLY A 45 5.41 -12.27 -9.20
C GLY A 45 5.22 -13.39 -8.16
N PRO A 46 6.31 -14.01 -7.67
CA PRO A 46 6.29 -15.17 -6.77
C PRO A 46 5.55 -14.95 -5.45
N ARG A 47 5.12 -16.03 -4.77
CA ARG A 47 4.44 -15.93 -3.47
C ARG A 47 5.35 -15.22 -2.45
N GLY A 48 4.76 -14.36 -1.60
CA GLY A 48 5.49 -13.64 -0.55
C GLY A 48 6.17 -12.33 -0.96
N THR A 49 6.20 -11.96 -2.25
CA THR A 49 6.92 -10.76 -2.73
C THR A 49 6.24 -9.41 -2.48
N GLY A 50 5.18 -9.36 -1.68
CA GLY A 50 4.52 -8.10 -1.30
C GLY A 50 3.40 -7.61 -2.23
N LYS A 51 3.06 -8.31 -3.32
CA LYS A 51 1.99 -7.93 -4.28
C LYS A 51 0.69 -7.43 -3.63
N THR A 52 0.10 -8.27 -2.76
CA THR A 52 -1.15 -7.92 -2.08
C THR A 52 -0.95 -6.80 -1.07
N SER A 53 0.25 -6.66 -0.47
CA SER A 53 0.56 -5.53 0.42
C SER A 53 0.61 -4.23 -0.36
N SER A 54 1.33 -4.18 -1.49
CA SER A 54 1.40 -3.01 -2.36
C SER A 54 0.01 -2.58 -2.86
N ALA A 55 -0.84 -3.53 -3.28
CA ALA A 55 -2.21 -3.24 -3.68
C ALA A 55 -3.05 -2.61 -2.55
N ARG A 56 -2.88 -3.09 -1.31
CA ARG A 56 -3.57 -2.54 -0.13
C ARG A 56 -3.07 -1.15 0.22
N ILE A 57 -1.76 -0.93 0.19
CA ILE A 57 -1.16 0.39 0.44
C ILE A 57 -1.74 1.38 -0.57
N LEU A 58 -1.72 1.05 -1.87
CA LEU A 58 -2.30 1.90 -2.92
C LEU A 58 -3.78 2.20 -2.66
N ALA A 59 -4.57 1.18 -2.33
CA ALA A 59 -5.99 1.35 -2.06
C ALA A 59 -6.27 2.25 -0.84
N LYS A 60 -5.43 2.18 0.20
CA LYS A 60 -5.51 3.08 1.36
C LYS A 60 -5.08 4.50 0.99
N SER A 61 -3.98 4.66 0.25
CA SER A 61 -3.50 5.96 -0.24
C SER A 61 -4.55 6.70 -1.07
N LEU A 62 -5.36 5.97 -1.85
CA LEU A 62 -6.42 6.55 -2.68
C LEU A 62 -7.69 6.89 -1.92
N ARG A 63 -8.05 6.11 -0.91
CA ARG A 63 -9.30 6.29 -0.16
C ARG A 63 -9.16 7.16 1.09
N CYS A 64 -7.94 7.33 1.59
CA CYS A 64 -7.72 8.04 2.85
C CYS A 64 -8.01 9.55 2.69
N PRO A 65 -9.03 10.10 3.37
CA PRO A 65 -9.33 11.53 3.30
C PRO A 65 -8.23 12.39 3.96
N ASN A 66 -7.54 11.84 4.96
CA ASN A 66 -6.49 12.51 5.72
C ASN A 66 -5.08 12.15 5.23
N GLY A 67 -4.95 11.68 3.98
CA GLY A 67 -3.67 11.27 3.42
C GLY A 67 -2.81 12.47 3.08
N VAL A 68 -1.58 12.53 3.59
CA VAL A 68 -0.61 13.57 3.22
C VAL A 68 0.42 12.95 2.29
N ASP A 69 0.64 13.55 1.12
CA ASP A 69 1.63 13.05 0.15
C ASP A 69 1.41 11.57 -0.26
N PHE A 70 0.13 11.15 -0.31
CA PHE A 70 -0.30 9.76 -0.55
C PHE A 70 0.15 8.75 0.51
N VAL A 71 0.57 9.23 1.68
CA VAL A 71 0.78 8.40 2.88
C VAL A 71 -0.57 8.30 3.62
N PRO A 72 -1.15 7.09 3.74
CA PRO A 72 -2.41 6.91 4.46
C PRO A 72 -2.24 7.08 5.97
N CYS A 73 -3.24 7.63 6.67
CA CYS A 73 -3.15 7.88 8.11
C CYS A 73 -3.31 6.61 8.97
N HIS A 74 -3.82 5.52 8.39
CA HIS A 74 -4.06 4.23 9.06
C HIS A 74 -5.10 4.22 10.19
N GLU A 75 -5.68 5.37 10.54
CA GLU A 75 -6.62 5.49 11.66
C GLU A 75 -8.06 5.76 11.21
N CYS A 76 -8.27 6.32 10.01
CA CYS A 76 -9.60 6.60 9.49
C CYS A 76 -10.35 5.32 9.09
N ARG A 77 -11.69 5.43 9.02
CA ARG A 77 -12.58 4.33 8.65
C ARG A 77 -12.19 3.68 7.32
N ASP A 78 -11.92 4.48 6.29
CA ASP A 78 -11.51 3.97 4.97
C ASP A 78 -10.20 3.18 5.03
N CYS A 79 -9.24 3.61 5.87
CA CYS A 79 -7.99 2.89 6.06
C CYS A 79 -8.17 1.57 6.82
N GLN A 80 -9.11 1.51 7.76
CA GLN A 80 -9.43 0.32 8.54
C GLN A 80 -10.23 -0.70 7.73
N ASP A 81 -11.14 -0.24 6.86
CA ASP A 81 -11.95 -1.11 6.00
C ASP A 81 -11.11 -1.88 4.97
N VAL A 82 -9.94 -1.33 4.59
CA VAL A 82 -8.98 -2.02 3.69
C VAL A 82 -8.07 -2.94 4.51
N ALA A 83 -8.47 -4.21 4.65
CA ALA A 83 -7.69 -5.25 5.34
C ALA A 83 -6.53 -5.82 4.51
#